data_AF-A0AB34H5X8-F1
#
_entry.id   AF-A0AB34H5X8-F1
#
_cell.length_a   1.000
_cell.length_b   1.000
_cell.length_c   1.000
_cell.angle_alpha   90.00
_cell.angle_beta   90.00
_cell.angle_gamma   90.00
#
_symmetry.space_group_name_H-M   'P 1'
#
loop_
_entity.id
_entity.type
_entity.pdbx_description
1 polymer ?
#
loop_
_entity_poly.entity_id
_entity_poly.type
_entity_poly.pdbx_seq_one_letter_code
_entity_poly.pdbx_strand_id
1 'polypeptide(L)'
;MGSSASKAALRATTDEPSEPGPKHLADLIQYINGTNRSVKHLADILSEKTRSSSWVVVFKALITVHHLMVHGNERFIQHLASRNSLFTLYNFLDKSVIEGYTMSTFIRRYSRYLNEKSLAYRLIAYDITKTKRGTDGVMRTMNTKELLDTLAVIQTQFDALLYFNANPDEITNGIIHAAFMLLFKDLLRLFAAYNEGILNLLGKYFDMRKNQCKESLGIYIRFLERTTKLAQFLKVAEQVGIDQNDIPYLNQCLTVVWQTCLGWDWRNGEKSVKRERVMMWGEEIERIWDPEHGASSSGLRAVQTYVSGPHPSSELQGHKLGDLPDGSALLGTSFALA
;
A
#
# COMPACT_ATOMS: atom_id res chain seq x y z
N MET A 1 24.13 16.37 27.76
CA MET A 1 23.00 15.48 28.14
C MET A 1 21.98 15.52 27.01
N GLY A 2 21.75 14.40 26.30
CA GLY A 2 20.84 14.37 25.15
C GLY A 2 19.38 14.66 25.56
N SER A 3 18.63 15.38 24.71
CA SER A 3 17.21 15.64 24.91
C SER A 3 16.44 14.32 25.08
N SER A 4 15.28 14.34 25.74
CA SER A 4 14.44 13.14 25.94
C SER A 4 14.21 12.35 24.63
N ALA A 5 14.11 13.06 23.50
CA ALA A 5 14.00 12.49 22.17
C ALA A 5 15.25 11.77 21.66
N SER A 6 16.45 12.30 21.93
CA SER A 6 17.68 11.57 21.62
C SER A 6 17.71 10.24 22.38
N LYS A 7 17.27 10.21 23.65
CA LYS A 7 17.18 8.96 24.41
C LYS A 7 16.12 8.00 23.85
N ALA A 8 14.94 8.50 23.48
CA ALA A 8 13.88 7.68 22.88
C ALA A 8 14.29 7.12 21.51
N ALA A 9 14.93 7.92 20.66
CA ALA A 9 15.44 7.49 19.36
C ALA A 9 16.57 6.46 19.52
N LEU A 10 17.51 6.68 20.45
CA LEU A 10 18.56 5.71 20.78
C LEU A 10 17.99 4.37 21.25
N ARG A 11 16.90 4.39 22.02
CA ARG A 11 16.21 3.18 22.49
C ARG A 11 15.38 2.49 21.40
N ALA A 12 14.76 3.23 20.51
CA ALA A 12 14.04 2.67 19.37
C ALA A 12 14.99 2.01 18.34
N THR A 13 16.25 2.41 18.31
CA THR A 13 17.27 1.91 17.37
C THR A 13 18.45 1.24 18.09
N THR A 14 18.17 0.44 19.13
CA THR A 14 19.19 -0.43 19.75
C THR A 14 19.63 -1.54 18.78
N ASP A 15 20.78 -2.13 19.03
CA ASP A 15 21.32 -3.32 18.36
C ASP A 15 20.65 -4.63 18.79
N GLU A 16 19.74 -4.57 19.75
CA GLU A 16 18.90 -5.70 20.14
C GLU A 16 17.99 -6.14 18.97
N PRO A 17 17.98 -7.43 18.61
CA PRO A 17 17.26 -8.00 17.45
C PRO A 17 15.75 -8.15 17.73
N SER A 18 15.14 -7.08 18.22
CA SER A 18 13.71 -6.93 18.50
C SER A 18 13.14 -5.74 17.73
N GLU A 19 11.83 -5.77 17.49
CA GLU A 19 11.13 -4.66 16.85
C GLU A 19 11.25 -3.35 17.67
N PRO A 20 11.14 -2.16 17.04
CA PRO A 20 11.13 -0.91 17.78
C PRO A 20 10.00 -0.89 18.82
N GLY A 21 10.36 -0.74 20.09
CA GLY A 21 9.40 -0.84 21.19
C GLY A 21 8.24 0.16 21.09
N PRO A 22 6.98 -0.26 21.27
CA PRO A 22 5.79 0.57 21.00
C PRO A 22 5.73 1.83 21.87
N LYS A 23 6.18 1.74 23.13
CA LYS A 23 6.31 2.90 24.03
C LYS A 23 7.26 3.96 23.47
N HIS A 24 8.39 3.53 22.89
CA HIS A 24 9.37 4.45 22.31
C HIS A 24 8.81 5.13 21.06
N LEU A 25 8.08 4.40 20.22
CA LEU A 25 7.40 4.98 19.06
C LEU A 25 6.36 6.04 19.48
N ALA A 26 5.57 5.77 20.53
CA ALA A 26 4.61 6.73 21.08
C ALA A 26 5.31 7.98 21.63
N ASP A 27 6.39 7.83 22.39
CA ASP A 27 7.20 8.95 22.91
C ASP A 27 7.76 9.82 21.76
N LEU A 28 8.21 9.19 20.66
CA LEU A 28 8.72 9.89 19.48
C LEU A 28 7.63 10.66 18.73
N ILE A 29 6.43 10.09 18.60
CA ILE A 29 5.26 10.80 18.02
C ILE A 29 4.93 12.04 18.87
N GLN A 30 4.86 11.89 20.20
CA GLN A 30 4.61 13.01 21.10
C GLN A 30 5.68 14.10 20.94
N TYR A 31 6.94 13.72 20.77
CA TYR A 31 8.04 14.66 20.58
C TYR A 31 7.92 15.49 19.29
N ILE A 32 7.60 14.87 18.15
CA ILE A 32 7.48 15.59 16.87
C ILE A 32 6.21 16.46 16.80
N ASN A 33 5.22 16.21 17.65
CA ASN A 33 4.05 17.08 17.78
C ASN A 33 4.39 18.44 18.41
N GLY A 34 5.47 18.52 19.19
CA GLY A 34 5.88 19.74 19.89
C GLY A 34 6.22 20.93 19.00
N THR A 35 7.31 20.86 18.22
CA THR A 35 7.80 22.02 17.43
C THR A 35 8.41 21.60 16.09
N ASN A 36 8.58 22.55 15.16
CA ASN A 36 9.32 22.28 13.93
C ASN A 36 10.81 21.95 14.20
N ARG A 37 11.37 22.40 15.33
CA ARG A 37 12.75 22.04 15.73
C ARG A 37 12.83 20.58 16.15
N SER A 38 11.81 20.05 16.84
CA SER A 38 11.79 18.64 17.25
C SER A 38 11.70 17.70 16.05
N VAL A 39 10.91 18.06 15.04
CA VAL A 39 10.86 17.35 13.74
C VAL A 39 12.25 17.28 13.09
N LYS A 40 12.91 18.43 12.90
CA LYS A 40 14.25 18.50 12.29
C LYS A 40 15.26 17.66 13.04
N HIS A 41 15.32 17.85 14.36
CA HIS A 41 16.24 17.14 15.25
C HIS A 41 16.06 15.63 15.19
N LEU A 42 14.81 15.14 15.23
CA LEU A 42 14.56 13.69 15.18
C LEU A 42 14.91 13.11 13.80
N ALA A 43 14.61 13.83 12.71
CA ALA A 43 14.98 13.39 11.37
C ALA A 43 16.51 13.30 11.20
N ASP A 44 17.27 14.20 11.82
CA ASP A 44 18.75 14.16 11.80
C ASP A 44 19.29 12.96 12.59
N ILE A 45 18.76 12.70 13.79
CA ILE A 45 19.15 11.52 14.60
C ILE A 45 18.89 10.22 13.84
N LEU A 46 17.69 10.07 13.26
CA LEU A 46 17.33 8.85 12.54
C LEU A 46 18.16 8.69 11.26
N SER A 47 18.47 9.78 10.56
CA SER A 47 19.38 9.77 9.41
C SER A 47 20.80 9.34 9.82
N GLU A 48 21.31 9.83 10.94
CA GLU A 48 22.61 9.39 11.49
C GLU A 48 22.61 7.89 11.81
N LYS A 49 21.52 7.37 12.40
CA LYS A 49 21.38 5.94 12.70
C LYS A 49 21.42 5.04 11.48
N THR A 50 20.93 5.52 10.32
CA THR A 50 21.05 4.76 9.07
C THR A 50 22.49 4.62 8.55
N ARG A 51 23.46 5.32 9.12
CA ARG A 51 24.90 5.17 8.79
C ARG A 51 25.61 4.08 9.61
N SER A 52 24.90 3.40 10.50
CA SER A 52 25.44 2.26 11.25
C SER A 52 25.83 1.11 10.30
N SER A 53 26.82 0.31 10.69
CA SER A 53 27.16 -0.95 10.01
C SER A 53 26.21 -2.10 10.37
N SER A 54 25.51 -1.99 11.51
CA SER A 54 24.60 -3.02 12.00
C SER A 54 23.26 -2.97 11.25
N TRP A 55 22.89 -4.08 10.61
CA TRP A 55 21.60 -4.23 9.94
C TRP A 55 20.42 -3.97 10.89
N VAL A 56 20.52 -4.42 12.15
CA VAL A 56 19.48 -4.24 13.17
C VAL A 56 19.20 -2.76 13.41
N VAL A 57 20.25 -1.98 13.65
CA VAL A 57 20.14 -0.53 13.91
C VAL A 57 19.58 0.21 12.70
N VAL A 58 20.10 -0.09 11.50
CA VAL A 58 19.67 0.57 10.26
C VAL A 58 18.21 0.25 9.95
N PHE A 59 17.81 -1.02 10.04
CA PHE A 59 16.45 -1.43 9.72
C PHE A 59 15.44 -0.83 10.72
N LYS A 60 15.74 -0.88 12.03
CA LYS A 60 14.89 -0.25 13.07
C LYS A 60 14.78 1.27 12.87
N ALA A 61 15.83 1.95 12.42
CA ALA A 61 15.77 3.36 12.09
C ALA A 61 14.82 3.64 10.91
N LEU A 62 14.88 2.83 9.85
CA LEU A 62 13.96 2.94 8.70
C LEU A 62 12.50 2.68 9.12
N ILE A 63 12.25 1.63 9.92
CA ILE A 63 10.92 1.31 10.45
C ILE A 63 10.38 2.46 11.30
N THR A 64 11.22 3.03 12.16
CA THR A 64 10.86 4.19 12.99
C THR A 64 10.50 5.40 12.13
N VAL A 65 11.27 5.69 11.07
CA VAL A 65 10.94 6.76 10.13
C VAL A 65 9.60 6.50 9.44
N HIS A 66 9.38 5.28 8.94
CA HIS A 66 8.12 4.92 8.29
C HIS A 66 6.93 5.06 9.26
N HIS A 67 7.08 4.59 10.49
CA HIS A 67 6.06 4.73 11.53
C HIS A 67 5.71 6.21 11.78
N LEU A 68 6.70 7.09 11.85
CA LEU A 68 6.48 8.53 12.01
C LEU A 68 5.85 9.18 10.77
N MET A 69 6.15 8.72 9.56
CA MET A 69 5.49 9.17 8.34
C MET A 69 4.00 8.80 8.34
N VAL A 70 3.64 7.62 8.85
CA VAL A 70 2.26 7.11 8.85
C VAL A 70 1.44 7.65 10.02
N HIS A 71 1.96 7.57 11.24
CA HIS A 71 1.23 7.86 12.48
C HIS A 71 1.56 9.22 13.11
N GLY A 72 2.68 9.82 12.69
CA GLY A 72 3.12 11.12 13.20
C GLY A 72 2.45 12.32 12.52
N ASN A 73 2.81 13.51 12.98
CA ASN A 73 2.40 14.77 12.39
C ASN A 73 2.92 14.90 10.94
N GLU A 74 2.08 15.44 10.04
CA GLU A 74 2.43 15.63 8.63
C GLU A 74 3.68 16.48 8.42
N ARG A 75 4.00 17.39 9.35
CA ARG A 75 5.26 18.16 9.35
C ARG A 75 6.51 17.28 9.25
N PHE A 76 6.45 16.04 9.75
CA PHE A 76 7.57 15.11 9.66
C PHE A 76 7.84 14.70 8.21
N ILE A 77 6.83 14.15 7.51
CA ILE A 77 6.99 13.77 6.09
C ILE A 77 7.26 15.00 5.20
N GLN A 78 6.66 16.16 5.49
CA GLN A 78 6.98 17.42 4.80
C GLN A 78 8.47 17.78 4.90
N HIS A 79 9.03 17.68 6.12
CA HIS A 79 10.45 17.94 6.33
C HIS A 79 11.33 16.93 5.59
N LEU A 80 10.96 15.64 5.55
CA LEU A 80 11.70 14.65 4.76
C LEU A 80 11.61 14.94 3.26
N ALA A 81 10.43 15.29 2.75
CA ALA A 81 10.17 15.63 1.36
C ALA A 81 10.98 16.85 0.88
N SER A 82 11.29 17.79 1.78
CA SER A 82 12.15 18.94 1.48
C SER A 82 13.63 18.58 1.25
N ARG A 83 14.06 17.36 1.58
CA ARG A 83 15.44 16.92 1.39
C ARG A 83 15.65 16.39 -0.03
N ASN A 84 16.83 16.65 -0.60
CA ASN A 84 17.19 16.11 -1.93
C ASN A 84 17.45 14.60 -1.90
N SER A 85 17.98 14.09 -0.79
CA SER A 85 18.17 12.67 -0.54
C SER A 85 17.89 12.38 0.93
N LEU A 86 17.06 11.38 1.21
CA LEU A 86 16.69 10.98 2.56
C LEU A 86 17.62 9.86 3.06
N PHE A 87 17.73 8.76 2.31
CA PHE A 87 18.63 7.64 2.60
C PHE A 87 19.49 7.25 1.39
N THR A 88 20.79 7.02 1.62
CA THR A 88 21.74 6.54 0.60
C THR A 88 22.22 5.12 0.92
N LEU A 89 21.29 4.17 0.91
CA LEU A 89 21.53 2.78 1.36
C LEU A 89 21.65 1.76 0.23
N TYR A 90 21.72 2.19 -1.04
CA TYR A 90 21.72 1.29 -2.22
C TYR A 90 22.86 0.25 -2.22
N ASN A 91 23.97 0.51 -1.53
CA ASN A 91 25.11 -0.40 -1.35
C ASN A 91 25.24 -0.93 0.09
N PHE A 92 24.22 -0.76 0.93
CA PHE A 92 24.27 -1.24 2.31
C PHE A 92 24.47 -2.76 2.35
N LEU A 93 25.42 -3.20 3.17
CA LEU A 93 25.76 -4.61 3.34
C LEU A 93 26.40 -4.84 4.71
N ASP A 94 25.72 -5.61 5.54
CA ASP A 94 26.23 -6.13 6.80
C ASP A 94 26.64 -7.60 6.61
N LYS A 95 27.92 -7.90 6.81
CA LYS A 95 28.50 -9.25 6.70
C LYS A 95 28.83 -9.88 8.06
N SER A 96 28.43 -9.24 9.17
CA SER A 96 28.78 -9.69 10.53
C SER A 96 28.16 -11.04 10.88
N VAL A 97 26.94 -11.30 10.40
CA VAL A 97 26.18 -12.55 10.61
C VAL A 97 25.40 -12.92 9.35
N ILE A 98 25.04 -14.20 9.20
CA ILE A 98 24.30 -14.72 8.02
C ILE A 98 23.02 -13.94 7.79
N GLU A 99 22.26 -13.67 8.87
CA GLU A 99 21.03 -12.90 8.80
C GLU A 99 21.26 -11.47 8.30
N GLY A 100 22.39 -10.85 8.67
CA GLY A 100 22.75 -9.50 8.22
C GLY A 100 22.89 -9.42 6.70
N TYR A 101 23.42 -10.47 6.07
CA TYR A 101 23.53 -10.55 4.60
C TYR A 101 22.15 -10.54 3.94
N THR A 102 21.22 -11.38 4.43
CA THR A 102 19.85 -11.44 3.93
C THR A 102 19.10 -10.13 4.18
N MET A 103 19.16 -9.60 5.41
CA MET A 103 18.47 -8.37 5.80
C MET A 103 18.98 -7.13 5.06
N SER A 104 20.26 -7.11 4.64
CA SER A 104 20.82 -6.04 3.82
C SER A 104 20.09 -5.85 2.49
N THR A 105 19.56 -6.93 1.91
CA THR A 105 18.75 -6.85 0.68
C THR A 105 17.41 -6.17 0.95
N PHE A 106 16.74 -6.51 2.05
CA PHE A 106 15.48 -5.88 2.44
C PHE A 106 15.65 -4.43 2.88
N ILE A 107 16.74 -4.08 3.57
CA ILE A 107 17.09 -2.69 3.92
C ILE A 107 17.22 -1.82 2.66
N ARG A 108 17.89 -2.33 1.62
CA ARG A 108 18.02 -1.63 0.32
C ARG A 108 16.67 -1.40 -0.34
N ARG A 109 15.82 -2.42 -0.40
CA ARG A 109 14.48 -2.33 -1.00
C ARG A 109 13.56 -1.41 -0.20
N TYR A 110 13.58 -1.52 1.13
CA TYR A 110 12.74 -0.73 2.03
C TYR A 110 13.12 0.75 2.05
N SER A 111 14.43 1.06 2.10
CA SER A 111 14.91 2.45 2.01
C SER A 111 14.56 3.09 0.67
N ARG A 112 14.59 2.33 -0.43
CA ARG A 112 14.10 2.79 -1.74
C ARG A 112 12.62 3.18 -1.67
N TYR A 113 11.77 2.35 -1.06
CA TYR A 113 10.37 2.69 -0.88
C TYR A 113 10.17 3.97 -0.04
N LEU A 114 10.89 4.14 1.06
CA LEU A 114 10.75 5.35 1.89
C LEU A 114 11.23 6.61 1.18
N ASN A 115 12.31 6.53 0.41
CA ASN A 115 12.75 7.61 -0.48
C ASN A 115 11.65 7.96 -1.49
N GLU A 116 11.03 6.96 -2.11
CA GLU A 116 9.95 7.16 -3.09
C GLU A 116 8.68 7.73 -2.44
N LYS A 117 8.28 7.27 -1.25
CA LYS A 117 7.15 7.84 -0.50
C LYS A 117 7.37 9.33 -0.18
N SER A 118 8.61 9.69 0.20
CA SER A 118 8.99 11.08 0.44
C SER A 118 8.98 11.92 -0.85
N LEU A 119 9.43 11.35 -1.97
CA LEU A 119 9.40 11.99 -3.29
C LEU A 119 7.97 12.19 -3.79
N ALA A 120 7.11 11.17 -3.66
CA ALA A 120 5.71 11.24 -4.02
C ALA A 120 5.01 12.39 -3.27
N TYR A 121 5.24 12.50 -1.95
CA TYR A 121 4.74 13.63 -1.16
C TYR A 121 5.22 14.98 -1.71
N ARG A 122 6.51 15.10 -2.10
CA ARG A 122 7.03 16.33 -2.70
C ARG A 122 6.35 16.68 -4.02
N LEU A 123 6.06 15.69 -4.86
CA LEU A 123 5.52 15.89 -6.21
C LEU A 123 4.04 16.29 -6.19
N ILE A 124 3.23 15.71 -5.28
CA ILE A 124 1.77 15.96 -5.22
C ILE A 124 1.34 16.81 -4.02
N ALA A 125 2.28 17.19 -3.15
CA ALA A 125 2.09 18.05 -1.97
C ALA A 125 1.19 17.50 -0.84
N TYR A 126 0.88 16.20 -0.84
CA TYR A 126 0.17 15.52 0.25
C TYR A 126 0.47 14.01 0.25
N ASP A 127 0.17 13.33 1.36
CA ASP A 127 0.29 11.87 1.44
C ASP A 127 -0.97 11.20 0.88
N ILE A 128 -0.85 10.59 -0.30
CA ILE A 128 -1.96 9.92 -0.98
C ILE A 128 -2.59 8.81 -0.12
N THR A 129 -1.84 8.19 0.80
CA THR A 129 -2.38 7.14 1.68
C THR A 129 -3.33 7.69 2.75
N LYS A 130 -3.33 9.01 2.96
CA LYS A 130 -4.14 9.69 3.99
C LYS A 130 -5.25 10.57 3.41
N THR A 131 -5.41 10.63 2.08
CA THR A 131 -6.45 11.48 1.47
C THR A 131 -7.86 10.94 1.70
N LYS A 132 -8.86 11.84 1.60
CA LYS A 132 -10.28 11.47 1.67
C LYS A 132 -10.63 10.47 0.55
N ARG A 133 -11.39 9.43 0.90
CA ARG A 133 -11.86 8.35 0.01
C ARG A 133 -13.37 8.48 -0.26
N GLY A 134 -13.87 7.70 -1.20
CA GLY A 134 -15.29 7.62 -1.56
C GLY A 134 -15.67 8.54 -2.74
N THR A 135 -16.96 8.71 -2.98
CA THR A 135 -17.51 9.48 -4.11
C THR A 135 -16.97 10.91 -4.17
N ASP A 136 -16.87 11.57 -3.02
CA ASP A 136 -16.30 12.91 -2.87
C ASP A 136 -14.83 12.88 -2.46
N GLY A 137 -14.14 11.78 -2.75
CA GLY A 137 -12.72 11.59 -2.48
C GLY A 137 -11.85 12.41 -3.43
N VAL A 138 -10.60 12.66 -3.00
CA VAL A 138 -9.65 13.47 -3.77
C VAL A 138 -9.43 12.86 -5.16
N MET A 139 -9.16 11.55 -5.21
CA MET A 139 -8.88 10.86 -6.48
C MET A 139 -10.10 10.73 -7.39
N ARG A 140 -11.32 10.66 -6.84
CA ARG A 140 -12.57 10.57 -7.62
C ARG A 140 -12.97 11.88 -8.29
N THR A 141 -12.64 13.01 -7.68
CA THR A 141 -13.09 14.34 -8.12
C THR A 141 -12.03 15.12 -8.90
N MET A 142 -10.75 14.71 -8.82
CA MET A 142 -9.61 15.36 -9.48
C MET A 142 -9.81 15.56 -10.98
N ASN A 143 -9.40 16.71 -11.52
CA ASN A 143 -9.51 17.02 -12.95
C ASN A 143 -8.53 16.17 -13.80
N THR A 144 -8.76 16.07 -15.10
CA THR A 144 -7.99 15.16 -15.98
C THR A 144 -6.48 15.39 -15.95
N LYS A 145 -6.02 16.64 -15.95
CA LYS A 145 -4.59 16.94 -16.01
C LYS A 145 -3.89 16.50 -14.73
N GLU A 146 -4.39 16.97 -13.58
CA GLU A 146 -3.85 16.59 -12.28
C GLU A 146 -3.97 15.08 -12.02
N LEU A 147 -5.03 14.45 -12.52
CA LEU A 147 -5.25 13.01 -12.37
C LEU A 147 -4.16 12.20 -13.07
N LEU A 148 -3.80 12.54 -14.30
CA LEU A 148 -2.75 11.85 -15.05
C LEU A 148 -1.39 11.98 -14.35
N ASP A 149 -1.04 13.21 -13.95
CA ASP A 149 0.21 13.49 -13.22
C ASP A 149 0.25 12.73 -11.88
N THR A 150 -0.85 12.75 -11.13
CA THR A 150 -0.95 12.07 -9.82
C THR A 150 -0.90 10.56 -9.96
N LEU A 151 -1.58 9.98 -10.96
CA LEU A 151 -1.56 8.54 -11.22
C LEU A 151 -0.16 8.05 -11.58
N ALA A 152 0.62 8.83 -12.32
CA ALA A 152 2.02 8.49 -12.61
C ALA A 152 2.85 8.42 -11.32
N VAL A 153 2.69 9.39 -10.40
CA VAL A 153 3.38 9.37 -9.09
C VAL A 153 2.96 8.17 -8.25
N ILE A 154 1.66 7.86 -8.20
CA ILE A 154 1.15 6.68 -7.48
C ILE A 154 1.74 5.39 -8.06
N GLN A 155 1.82 5.26 -9.38
CA GLN A 155 2.42 4.08 -10.03
C GLN A 155 3.87 3.85 -9.61
N THR A 156 4.70 4.90 -9.62
CA THR A 156 6.11 4.80 -9.21
C THR A 156 6.24 4.44 -7.73
N GLN A 157 5.44 5.06 -6.86
CA GLN A 157 5.42 4.74 -5.43
C GLN A 157 4.97 3.28 -5.17
N PHE A 158 3.96 2.81 -5.90
CA PHE A 158 3.44 1.46 -5.80
C PHE A 158 4.48 0.42 -6.25
N ASP A 159 5.20 0.69 -7.33
CA ASP A 159 6.27 -0.18 -7.81
C ASP A 159 7.42 -0.28 -6.80
N ALA A 160 7.82 0.83 -6.21
CA ALA A 160 8.86 0.84 -5.18
C ALA A 160 8.45 0.01 -3.95
N LEU A 161 7.16 0.01 -3.59
CA LEU A 161 6.61 -0.81 -2.53
C LEU A 161 6.66 -2.30 -2.89
N LEU A 162 6.10 -2.66 -4.05
CA LEU A 162 6.07 -4.04 -4.53
C LEU A 162 7.48 -4.61 -4.75
N TYR A 163 8.48 -3.76 -5.00
CA TYR A 163 9.88 -4.16 -5.11
C TYR A 163 10.47 -4.72 -3.81
N PHE A 164 9.79 -4.58 -2.67
CA PHE A 164 10.19 -5.27 -1.44
C PHE A 164 10.25 -6.79 -1.63
N ASN A 165 9.27 -7.36 -2.33
CA ASN A 165 9.24 -8.72 -2.89
C ASN A 165 9.87 -9.78 -1.95
N ALA A 166 9.34 -9.89 -0.74
CA ALA A 166 9.72 -10.91 0.23
C ALA A 166 8.85 -12.16 0.05
N ASN A 167 9.46 -13.33 0.25
CA ASN A 167 8.74 -14.59 0.40
C ASN A 167 8.43 -14.86 1.89
N PRO A 168 7.46 -15.71 2.22
CA PRO A 168 7.08 -15.98 3.60
C PRO A 168 8.23 -16.53 4.45
N ASP A 169 9.07 -17.38 3.86
CA ASP A 169 10.25 -17.98 4.49
C ASP A 169 11.39 -16.98 4.75
N GLU A 170 11.36 -15.80 4.14
CA GLU A 170 12.34 -14.72 4.37
C GLU A 170 11.91 -13.78 5.50
N ILE A 171 10.65 -13.83 5.93
CA ILE A 171 10.11 -13.01 7.03
C ILE A 171 10.33 -13.76 8.36
N THR A 172 11.59 -13.86 8.77
CA THR A 172 12.04 -14.78 9.84
C THR A 172 12.14 -14.17 11.23
N ASN A 173 12.09 -12.84 11.36
CA ASN A 173 12.27 -12.13 12.63
C ASN A 173 11.30 -10.95 12.79
N GLY A 174 11.18 -10.43 14.02
CA GLY A 174 10.25 -9.35 14.34
C GLY A 174 10.54 -8.02 13.62
N ILE A 175 11.80 -7.75 13.25
CA ILE A 175 12.18 -6.49 12.59
C ILE A 175 11.67 -6.48 11.14
N ILE A 176 11.94 -7.52 10.35
CA ILE A 176 11.44 -7.60 8.98
C ILE A 176 9.91 -7.73 8.97
N HIS A 177 9.32 -8.45 9.94
CA HIS A 177 7.88 -8.54 10.09
C HIS A 177 7.26 -7.15 10.34
N ALA A 178 7.80 -6.36 11.27
CA ALA A 178 7.34 -4.99 11.53
C ALA A 178 7.45 -4.07 10.29
N ALA A 179 8.54 -4.19 9.53
CA ALA A 179 8.70 -3.46 8.27
C ALA A 179 7.63 -3.86 7.24
N PHE A 180 7.40 -5.16 7.08
CA PHE A 180 6.41 -5.73 6.17
C PHE A 180 4.98 -5.29 6.54
N MET A 181 4.63 -5.29 7.83
CA MET A 181 3.34 -4.81 8.32
C MET A 181 3.06 -3.35 7.93
N LEU A 182 4.06 -2.48 8.02
CA LEU A 182 3.91 -1.08 7.60
C LEU A 182 3.75 -0.96 6.07
N LEU A 183 4.54 -1.72 5.28
CA LEU A 183 4.37 -1.77 3.82
C LEU A 183 2.99 -2.27 3.43
N PHE A 184 2.51 -3.31 4.08
CA PHE A 184 1.19 -3.88 3.84
C PHE A 184 0.08 -2.86 4.06
N LYS A 185 0.13 -2.12 5.18
CA LYS A 185 -0.83 -1.06 5.49
C LYS A 185 -0.80 0.10 4.49
N ASP A 186 0.37 0.47 3.99
CA ASP A 186 0.50 1.50 2.96
C ASP A 186 0.07 0.97 1.57
N LEU A 187 0.35 -0.29 1.25
CA LEU A 187 -0.05 -0.95 0.00
C LEU A 187 -1.56 -0.89 -0.19
N LEU A 188 -2.31 -1.26 0.85
CA LEU A 188 -3.77 -1.25 0.80
C LEU A 188 -4.33 0.17 0.59
N ARG A 189 -3.77 1.16 1.29
CA ARG A 189 -4.18 2.56 1.17
C ARG A 189 -3.81 3.17 -0.19
N LEU A 190 -2.63 2.84 -0.70
CA LEU A 190 -2.17 3.22 -2.04
C LEU A 190 -3.06 2.59 -3.09
N PHE A 191 -3.34 1.29 -2.97
CA PHE A 191 -4.18 0.58 -3.92
C PHE A 191 -5.59 1.16 -3.98
N ALA A 192 -6.19 1.48 -2.83
CA ALA A 192 -7.50 2.14 -2.78
C ALA A 192 -7.51 3.49 -3.51
N ALA A 193 -6.50 4.35 -3.29
CA ALA A 193 -6.37 5.62 -4.01
C ALA A 193 -6.14 5.42 -5.51
N TYR A 194 -5.28 4.45 -5.87
CA TYR A 194 -4.97 4.13 -7.24
C TYR A 194 -6.24 3.69 -7.98
N ASN A 195 -7.01 2.79 -7.38
CA ASN A 195 -8.27 2.31 -7.93
C ASN A 195 -9.33 3.42 -8.09
N GLU A 196 -9.47 4.33 -7.10
CA GLU A 196 -10.33 5.52 -7.27
C GLU A 196 -9.88 6.40 -8.44
N GLY A 197 -8.58 6.58 -8.60
CA GLY A 197 -8.01 7.34 -9.72
C GLY A 197 -8.26 6.67 -11.07
N ILE A 198 -8.15 5.34 -11.16
CA ILE A 198 -8.49 4.57 -12.37
C ILE A 198 -9.97 4.72 -12.72
N LEU A 199 -10.87 4.65 -11.73
CA LEU A 199 -12.29 4.82 -11.99
C LEU A 199 -12.64 6.24 -12.47
N ASN A 200 -11.96 7.25 -11.93
CA ASN A 200 -12.08 8.63 -12.43
C ASN A 200 -11.53 8.77 -13.87
N LEU A 201 -10.38 8.15 -14.14
CA LEU A 201 -9.73 8.13 -15.46
C LEU A 201 -10.66 7.55 -16.52
N LEU A 202 -11.24 6.39 -16.23
CA LEU A 202 -12.20 5.71 -17.11
C LEU A 202 -13.49 6.53 -17.29
N GLY A 203 -13.96 7.17 -16.24
CA GLY A 203 -15.14 8.04 -16.29
C GLY A 203 -14.98 9.25 -17.22
N LYS A 204 -13.76 9.75 -17.40
CA LYS A 204 -13.44 10.92 -18.23
C LYS A 204 -12.90 10.59 -19.62
N TYR A 205 -12.50 9.34 -19.87
CA TYR A 205 -11.70 8.96 -21.03
C TYR A 205 -12.27 9.41 -22.38
N PHE A 206 -13.59 9.27 -22.58
CA PHE A 206 -14.23 9.61 -23.85
C PHE A 206 -14.32 11.12 -24.12
N ASP A 207 -14.12 11.94 -23.09
CA ASP A 207 -14.08 13.40 -23.18
C ASP A 207 -12.64 13.93 -23.27
N MET A 208 -11.64 13.03 -23.28
CA MET A 208 -10.23 13.40 -23.34
C MET A 208 -9.75 13.60 -24.78
N ARG A 209 -8.66 14.37 -24.92
CA ARG A 209 -7.97 14.52 -26.20
C ARG A 209 -7.18 13.25 -26.54
N LYS A 210 -6.91 13.02 -27.83
CA LYS A 210 -6.19 11.82 -28.32
C LYS A 210 -4.90 11.50 -27.56
N ASN A 211 -4.09 12.51 -27.21
CA ASN A 211 -2.85 12.32 -26.44
C ASN A 211 -3.14 11.83 -25.01
N GLN A 212 -4.13 12.42 -24.34
CA GLN A 212 -4.58 12.02 -23.01
C GLN A 212 -5.21 10.62 -23.03
N CYS A 213 -5.95 10.24 -24.08
CA CYS A 213 -6.46 8.87 -24.25
C CYS A 213 -5.32 7.85 -24.30
N LYS A 214 -4.26 8.13 -25.09
CA LYS A 214 -3.09 7.24 -25.19
C LYS A 214 -2.38 7.08 -23.85
N GLU A 215 -2.18 8.18 -23.13
CA GLU A 215 -1.56 8.18 -21.81
C GLU A 215 -2.41 7.41 -20.77
N SER A 216 -3.72 7.67 -20.76
CA SER A 216 -4.70 7.02 -19.89
C SER A 216 -4.73 5.51 -20.10
N LEU A 217 -4.72 5.06 -21.36
CA LEU A 217 -4.67 3.64 -21.69
C LEU A 217 -3.37 3.01 -21.17
N GLY A 218 -2.23 3.69 -21.33
CA GLY A 218 -0.96 3.24 -20.77
C GLY A 218 -0.99 3.13 -19.25
N ILE A 219 -1.63 4.08 -18.55
CA ILE A 219 -1.82 4.02 -17.10
C ILE A 219 -2.70 2.81 -16.71
N TYR A 220 -3.79 2.58 -17.43
CA TYR A 220 -4.71 1.47 -17.16
C TYR A 220 -4.07 0.09 -17.37
N ILE A 221 -3.33 -0.12 -18.47
CA ILE A 221 -2.62 -1.39 -18.71
C ILE A 221 -1.63 -1.66 -17.57
N ARG A 222 -0.86 -0.64 -17.17
CA ARG A 222 0.07 -0.71 -16.04
C ARG A 222 -0.63 -1.02 -14.71
N PHE A 223 -1.86 -0.56 -14.50
CA PHE A 223 -2.67 -0.93 -13.32
C PHE A 223 -2.98 -2.43 -13.29
N LEU A 224 -3.40 -3.00 -14.42
CA LEU A 224 -3.73 -4.42 -14.53
C LEU A 224 -2.50 -5.29 -14.23
N GLU A 225 -1.34 -4.97 -14.79
CA GLU A 225 -0.07 -5.69 -14.53
C GLU A 225 0.32 -5.73 -13.04
N ARG A 226 0.07 -4.62 -12.32
CA ARG A 226 0.41 -4.49 -10.88
C ARG A 226 -0.56 -5.25 -9.99
N THR A 227 -1.78 -5.52 -10.46
CA THR A 227 -2.80 -6.25 -9.70
C THR A 227 -2.37 -7.69 -9.41
N THR A 228 -1.66 -8.34 -10.34
CA THR A 228 -1.10 -9.68 -10.13
C THR A 228 -0.04 -9.69 -9.03
N LYS A 229 0.85 -8.68 -9.00
CA LYS A 229 1.88 -8.54 -7.96
C LYS A 229 1.28 -8.19 -6.60
N LEU A 230 0.21 -7.37 -6.58
CA LEU A 230 -0.57 -7.13 -5.38
C LEU A 230 -1.12 -8.44 -4.81
N ALA A 231 -1.76 -9.28 -5.63
CA ALA A 231 -2.29 -10.56 -5.17
C ALA A 231 -1.20 -11.47 -4.58
N GLN A 232 -0.01 -11.50 -5.18
CA GLN A 232 1.15 -12.21 -4.62
C GLN A 232 1.56 -11.65 -3.24
N PHE A 233 1.65 -10.32 -3.10
CA PHE A 233 1.96 -9.68 -1.82
C PHE A 233 0.91 -10.03 -0.74
N LEU A 234 -0.37 -10.01 -1.10
CA LEU A 234 -1.47 -10.35 -0.19
C LEU A 234 -1.41 -11.83 0.24
N LYS A 235 -1.01 -12.73 -0.65
CA LYS A 235 -0.82 -14.15 -0.31
C LYS A 235 0.33 -14.33 0.70
N VAL A 236 1.44 -13.62 0.52
CA VAL A 236 2.53 -13.64 1.50
C VAL A 236 2.06 -13.11 2.85
N ALA A 237 1.29 -12.02 2.85
CA ALA A 237 0.70 -11.45 4.06
C ALA A 237 -0.18 -12.44 4.84
N GLU A 238 -1.05 -13.17 4.13
CA GLU A 238 -1.85 -14.24 4.72
C GLU A 238 -0.98 -15.36 5.33
N GLN A 239 0.07 -15.79 4.60
CA GLN A 239 0.95 -16.88 5.04
C GLN A 239 1.81 -16.52 6.25
N VAL A 240 2.10 -15.24 6.48
CA VAL A 240 2.82 -14.78 7.69
C VAL A 240 1.88 -14.40 8.83
N GLY A 241 0.59 -14.72 8.72
CA GLY A 241 -0.36 -14.62 9.82
C GLY A 241 -1.04 -13.26 9.98
N ILE A 242 -1.10 -12.44 8.93
CA ILE A 242 -1.87 -11.19 8.95
C ILE A 242 -3.35 -11.53 8.76
N ASP A 243 -4.17 -11.34 9.80
CA ASP A 243 -5.60 -11.63 9.77
C ASP A 243 -6.35 -10.73 8.77
N GLN A 244 -7.25 -11.34 7.99
CA GLN A 244 -8.15 -10.65 7.07
C GLN A 244 -9.07 -9.65 7.79
N ASN A 245 -9.38 -9.89 9.07
CA ASN A 245 -10.24 -9.02 9.89
C ASN A 245 -9.59 -7.67 10.25
N ASP A 246 -8.26 -7.58 10.25
CA ASP A 246 -7.53 -6.32 10.48
C ASP A 246 -7.59 -5.37 9.27
N ILE A 247 -8.32 -5.77 8.22
CA ILE A 247 -8.26 -5.13 6.91
C ILE A 247 -9.68 -4.84 6.40
N PRO A 248 -10.35 -3.80 6.93
CA PRO A 248 -11.70 -3.40 6.52
C PRO A 248 -11.86 -3.06 5.03
N TYR A 249 -10.76 -2.95 4.28
CA TYR A 249 -10.73 -2.61 2.86
C TYR A 249 -10.29 -3.75 1.94
N LEU A 250 -9.86 -4.91 2.44
CA LEU A 250 -9.34 -6.01 1.61
C LEU A 250 -10.45 -6.63 0.77
N ASN A 251 -11.57 -6.99 1.40
CA ASN A 251 -12.73 -7.55 0.70
C ASN A 251 -13.31 -6.53 -0.30
N GLN A 252 -13.40 -5.25 0.07
CA GLN A 252 -13.85 -4.21 -0.86
C GLN A 252 -12.86 -3.97 -2.02
N CYS A 253 -11.55 -3.94 -1.76
CA CYS A 253 -10.52 -3.76 -2.79
C CYS A 253 -10.47 -4.95 -3.75
N LEU A 254 -10.50 -6.18 -3.22
CA LEU A 254 -10.58 -7.39 -4.03
C LEU A 254 -11.88 -7.40 -4.82
N THR A 255 -13.04 -7.20 -4.20
CA THR A 255 -14.32 -7.16 -4.92
C THR A 255 -14.36 -6.06 -5.99
N VAL A 256 -13.75 -4.89 -5.76
CA VAL A 256 -13.68 -3.82 -6.78
C VAL A 256 -12.65 -4.12 -7.87
N VAL A 257 -11.53 -4.79 -7.56
CA VAL A 257 -10.62 -5.36 -8.57
C VAL A 257 -11.35 -6.40 -9.40
N TRP A 258 -12.05 -7.33 -8.77
CA TRP A 258 -12.81 -8.39 -9.42
C TRP A 258 -13.99 -7.83 -10.22
N GLN A 259 -14.70 -6.81 -9.74
CA GLN A 259 -15.74 -6.10 -10.50
C GLN A 259 -15.10 -5.27 -11.63
N THR A 260 -14.01 -4.54 -11.42
CA THR A 260 -13.41 -3.77 -12.52
C THR A 260 -12.78 -4.69 -13.58
N CYS A 261 -12.24 -5.86 -13.19
CA CYS A 261 -11.60 -6.83 -14.08
C CYS A 261 -12.55 -7.89 -14.67
N LEU A 262 -13.66 -8.27 -14.01
CA LEU A 262 -14.64 -9.27 -14.50
C LEU A 262 -16.07 -8.74 -14.64
N GLY A 263 -16.42 -7.61 -14.01
CA GLY A 263 -17.81 -7.22 -13.81
C GLY A 263 -18.02 -5.73 -13.49
N TRP A 264 -17.89 -4.87 -14.50
CA TRP A 264 -18.98 -3.92 -14.68
C TRP A 264 -20.26 -4.76 -14.62
N ASP A 265 -21.11 -4.52 -13.63
CA ASP A 265 -22.22 -5.39 -13.29
C ASP A 265 -23.08 -5.74 -14.52
N TRP A 266 -22.89 -6.94 -15.07
CA TRP A 266 -23.64 -7.45 -16.23
C TRP A 266 -25.10 -7.79 -15.88
N ARG A 267 -25.52 -7.69 -14.60
CA ARG A 267 -26.89 -8.02 -14.16
C ARG A 267 -27.85 -6.84 -14.22
N ASN A 268 -27.40 -5.62 -14.00
CA ASN A 268 -28.27 -4.44 -14.06
C ASN A 268 -28.21 -3.81 -15.44
N GLY A 269 -28.98 -4.41 -16.37
CA GLY A 269 -29.11 -4.01 -17.77
C GLY A 269 -29.69 -2.61 -17.98
N GLU A 270 -28.98 -1.58 -17.55
CA GLU A 270 -29.21 -0.20 -17.97
C GLU A 270 -28.53 0.01 -19.33
N LYS A 271 -29.37 -0.04 -20.35
CA LYS A 271 -29.01 -0.26 -21.75
C LYS A 271 -28.38 0.97 -22.40
N SER A 272 -27.34 0.70 -23.20
CA SER A 272 -27.23 1.11 -24.61
C SER A 272 -26.19 2.15 -25.06
N VAL A 273 -25.38 2.77 -24.18
CA VAL A 273 -24.30 3.68 -24.67
C VAL A 273 -22.90 3.31 -24.15
N LYS A 274 -22.81 2.59 -23.03
CA LYS A 274 -21.54 2.18 -22.42
C LYS A 274 -21.01 0.82 -22.89
N ARG A 275 -21.87 -0.05 -23.45
CA ARG A 275 -21.52 -1.42 -23.88
C ARG A 275 -20.61 -1.44 -25.11
N GLU A 276 -20.93 -0.64 -26.13
CA GLU A 276 -20.09 -0.49 -27.34
C GLU A 276 -18.75 0.18 -27.02
N ARG A 277 -18.79 1.14 -26.09
CA ARG A 277 -17.61 1.90 -25.65
C ARG A 277 -16.57 1.06 -24.91
N VAL A 278 -16.95 0.02 -24.19
CA VAL A 278 -16.03 -0.90 -23.49
C VAL A 278 -15.57 -2.05 -24.39
N MET A 279 -16.41 -2.53 -25.32
CA MET A 279 -15.97 -3.49 -26.35
C MET A 279 -14.88 -2.90 -27.24
N MET A 280 -14.94 -1.61 -27.58
CA MET A 280 -13.84 -0.93 -28.28
C MET A 280 -12.51 -0.99 -27.52
N TRP A 281 -12.51 -1.11 -26.18
CA TRP A 281 -11.25 -1.24 -25.42
C TRP A 281 -10.69 -2.65 -25.49
N GLY A 282 -11.54 -3.68 -25.51
CA GLY A 282 -11.11 -5.05 -25.78
C GLY A 282 -10.50 -5.16 -27.17
N GLU A 283 -11.16 -4.59 -28.17
CA GLU A 283 -10.69 -4.58 -29.56
C GLU A 283 -9.43 -3.70 -29.76
N GLU A 284 -9.30 -2.55 -29.09
CA GLU A 284 -8.11 -1.69 -29.18
C GLU A 284 -6.92 -2.31 -28.42
N ILE A 285 -7.17 -2.99 -27.29
CA ILE A 285 -6.15 -3.78 -26.57
C ILE A 285 -5.71 -4.97 -27.42
N GLU A 286 -6.63 -5.70 -28.06
CA GLU A 286 -6.31 -6.80 -28.99
C GLU A 286 -5.61 -6.31 -30.27
N ARG A 287 -5.96 -5.13 -30.78
CA ARG A 287 -5.34 -4.49 -31.96
C ARG A 287 -3.93 -3.96 -31.68
N ILE A 288 -3.65 -3.55 -30.44
CA ILE A 288 -2.32 -3.07 -30.00
C ILE A 288 -1.44 -4.24 -29.52
N TRP A 289 -2.04 -5.31 -28.98
CA TRP A 289 -1.37 -6.53 -28.53
C TRP A 289 -1.29 -7.54 -29.68
N ASP A 290 -0.54 -7.21 -30.73
CA ASP A 290 -0.16 -8.17 -31.78
C ASP A 290 0.81 -9.21 -31.18
N PRO A 291 0.53 -10.54 -31.27
CA PRO A 291 1.34 -11.61 -30.67
C PRO A 291 2.81 -11.69 -31.10
N GLU A 292 3.25 -10.93 -32.11
CA GLU A 292 4.63 -11.02 -32.62
C GLU A 292 5.72 -10.55 -31.63
N HIS A 293 5.37 -9.86 -30.53
CA HIS A 293 6.35 -9.36 -29.55
C HIS A 293 6.08 -9.83 -28.10
N GLY A 294 6.09 -11.15 -27.92
CA GLY A 294 6.53 -11.88 -26.71
C GLY A 294 6.40 -11.23 -25.31
N ALA A 295 5.22 -11.33 -24.71
CA ALA A 295 5.06 -11.38 -23.25
C ALA A 295 3.96 -12.39 -22.88
N SER A 296 4.28 -13.35 -22.01
CA SER A 296 3.65 -14.67 -21.98
C SER A 296 2.17 -14.68 -21.56
N SER A 297 1.39 -15.48 -22.28
CA SER A 297 0.02 -15.97 -22.01
C SER A 297 -0.18 -16.73 -20.68
N SER A 298 0.83 -16.75 -19.81
CA SER A 298 0.82 -17.46 -18.53
C SER A 298 0.02 -16.74 -17.45
N GLY A 299 -0.05 -15.40 -17.48
CA GLY A 299 -0.79 -14.60 -16.50
C GLY A 299 -2.31 -14.83 -16.56
N LEU A 300 -2.87 -14.93 -17.77
CA LEU A 300 -4.30 -15.22 -17.99
C LEU A 300 -4.65 -16.66 -17.63
N ARG A 301 -3.79 -17.64 -17.96
CA ARG A 301 -4.02 -19.06 -17.62
C ARG A 301 -3.95 -19.33 -16.12
N ALA A 302 -3.02 -18.71 -15.40
CA ALA A 302 -2.89 -18.86 -13.94
C ALA A 302 -4.13 -18.37 -13.19
N VAL A 303 -4.76 -17.29 -13.68
CA VAL A 303 -6.02 -16.77 -13.15
C VAL A 303 -7.18 -17.71 -13.46
N GLN A 304 -7.20 -18.30 -14.65
CA GLN A 304 -8.26 -19.23 -15.08
C GLN A 304 -8.23 -20.58 -14.35
N THR A 305 -7.05 -21.07 -13.94
CA THR A 305 -6.92 -22.31 -13.16
C THR A 305 -7.41 -22.14 -11.71
N TYR A 306 -7.27 -20.96 -11.12
CA TYR A 306 -7.80 -20.66 -9.77
C TYR A 306 -9.33 -20.56 -9.76
N VAL A 307 -9.92 -20.08 -10.86
CA VAL A 307 -11.38 -19.91 -11.06
C VAL A 307 -12.11 -21.26 -11.23
N SER A 308 -11.45 -22.29 -11.73
CA SER A 308 -12.08 -23.61 -11.97
C SER A 308 -12.05 -24.55 -10.76
N GLY A 309 -11.46 -24.13 -9.64
CA GLY A 309 -11.49 -24.87 -8.38
C GLY A 309 -12.83 -24.69 -7.66
N PRO A 310 -13.37 -25.72 -6.98
CA PRO A 310 -14.63 -25.59 -6.27
C PRO A 310 -14.48 -24.60 -5.09
N HIS A 311 -15.18 -23.47 -5.14
CA HIS A 311 -15.40 -22.60 -3.99
C HIS A 311 -16.50 -23.21 -3.08
N PRO A 312 -16.36 -23.12 -1.74
CA PRO A 312 -17.34 -23.68 -0.81
C PRO A 312 -18.71 -23.01 -0.99
N SER A 313 -19.72 -23.86 -1.11
CA SER A 313 -21.09 -23.50 -1.46
C SER A 313 -21.75 -22.55 -0.47
N SER A 314 -22.51 -21.62 -1.05
CA SER A 314 -23.46 -20.72 -0.41
C SER A 314 -24.61 -21.48 0.27
N GLU A 315 -24.54 -21.64 1.58
CA GLU A 315 -25.70 -21.82 2.45
C GLU A 315 -25.63 -20.78 3.55
N LEU A 316 -26.24 -19.61 3.32
CA LEU A 316 -26.66 -18.62 4.34
C LEU A 316 -27.31 -17.41 3.64
N GLN A 317 -28.36 -17.64 2.84
CA GLN A 317 -29.29 -16.56 2.47
C GLN A 317 -30.71 -17.12 2.47
N GLY A 318 -31.38 -16.95 3.61
CA GLY A 318 -32.74 -17.42 3.81
C GLY A 318 -33.41 -16.82 5.04
N HIS A 319 -33.21 -15.53 5.34
CA HIS A 319 -34.11 -14.80 6.24
C HIS A 319 -34.37 -13.39 5.71
N LYS A 320 -35.64 -13.11 5.43
CA LYS A 320 -36.18 -11.82 4.98
C LYS A 320 -36.07 -10.80 6.10
N LEU A 321 -35.65 -9.59 5.73
CA LEU A 321 -35.66 -8.40 6.58
C LEU A 321 -37.11 -7.90 6.69
N GLY A 322 -37.79 -8.29 7.77
CA GLY A 322 -39.18 -7.92 8.03
C GLY A 322 -39.75 -8.77 9.15
N ASP A 323 -39.26 -8.53 10.37
CA ASP A 323 -39.89 -8.78 11.68
C ASP A 323 -38.81 -8.62 12.75
N LEU A 324 -38.64 -7.39 13.25
CA LEU A 324 -37.92 -7.11 14.50
C LEU A 324 -38.96 -6.75 15.56
N PRO A 325 -39.12 -7.52 16.65
CA PRO A 325 -39.87 -7.07 17.81
C PRO A 325 -39.06 -6.01 18.58
N ASP A 326 -39.80 -5.06 19.15
CA ASP A 326 -39.28 -3.91 19.90
C ASP A 326 -38.24 -4.24 20.98
N GLY A 327 -37.23 -3.37 21.05
CA GLY A 327 -36.17 -3.41 22.04
C GLY A 327 -36.70 -3.16 23.45
N SER A 328 -36.86 -4.23 24.23
CA SER A 328 -37.01 -4.14 25.69
C SER A 328 -36.78 -5.48 26.40
N ALA A 329 -35.68 -6.19 26.09
CA ALA A 329 -35.15 -7.22 26.99
C ALA A 329 -33.76 -7.63 26.53
N LEU A 330 -32.75 -7.43 27.38
CA LEU A 330 -31.60 -8.31 27.64
C LEU A 330 -30.52 -7.50 28.38
N LEU A 331 -30.92 -6.96 29.54
CA LEU A 331 -30.02 -6.94 30.69
C LEU A 331 -30.13 -8.32 31.34
N GLY A 332 -29.00 -8.99 31.52
CA GLY A 332 -28.89 -10.06 32.52
C GLY A 332 -28.18 -11.31 32.04
N THR A 333 -27.00 -11.55 32.65
CA THR A 333 -26.48 -12.87 33.07
C THR A 333 -26.12 -13.87 31.95
N SER A 334 -25.06 -14.69 32.00
CA SER A 334 -24.08 -15.04 33.01
C SER A 334 -22.87 -15.65 32.28
N PHE A 335 -21.67 -15.41 32.82
CA PHE A 335 -20.52 -16.30 32.69
C PHE A 335 -20.88 -17.71 33.18
N ALA A 336 -20.44 -18.77 32.48
CA ALA A 336 -19.93 -20.03 33.06
C ALA A 336 -19.58 -21.08 31.97
N LEU A 337 -18.32 -21.55 32.01
CA LEU A 337 -17.81 -22.93 31.82
C LEU A 337 -18.20 -23.72 30.55
N ALA A 338 -17.30 -24.42 29.86
CA ALA A 338 -16.09 -25.13 30.27
C ALA A 338 -15.04 -25.17 29.15
#